data_AF-A0A6C0JUT6-F1
#
_entry.id   AF-A0A6C0JUT6-F1
#
_cell.length_a   1.000
_cell.length_b   1.000
_cell.length_c   1.000
_cell.angle_alpha   90.00
_cell.angle_beta   90.00
_cell.angle_gamma   90.00
#
_symmetry.space_group_name_H-M   'P 1'
#
loop_
_entity.id
_entity.type
_entity.pdbx_description
1 polymer ?
#
loop_
_entity_poly.entity_id
_entity_poly.type
_entity_poly.pdbx_seq_one_letter_code
_entity_poly.pdbx_strand_id
1 'polypeptide(L)'
;MSSPPTPSQPSMPGQQCLQHCCKIAISDDKPILLDYWNDSLDGKVMIGVKDNDEKLLVKSSDEYTSPILKIYRVDTEYIVMTENSIYVVCDKISTRRIS
;
A
#
# COMPACT_ATOMS: atom_id res chain seq x y z
N MET A 1 10.69 40.28 -2.30
CA MET A 1 9.40 39.58 -2.20
C MET A 1 9.68 38.11 -2.40
N SER A 2 9.59 37.30 -1.35
CA SER A 2 9.84 35.85 -1.41
C SER A 2 8.55 35.17 -1.86
N SER A 3 8.63 34.35 -2.90
CA SER A 3 7.50 33.56 -3.41
C SER A 3 6.86 32.73 -2.29
N PRO A 4 5.53 32.55 -2.26
CA PRO A 4 4.90 31.65 -1.31
C PRO A 4 5.41 30.21 -1.55
N PRO A 5 5.61 29.41 -0.48
CA PRO A 5 6.02 28.02 -0.63
C PRO A 5 4.95 27.29 -1.45
N THR A 6 5.36 26.70 -2.58
CA THR A 6 4.49 25.84 -3.38
C THR A 6 4.04 24.70 -2.48
N PRO A 7 2.73 24.39 -2.38
CA PRO A 7 2.29 23.20 -1.66
C PRO A 7 3.02 22.00 -2.26
N SER A 8 3.78 21.29 -1.44
CA SER A 8 4.54 20.11 -1.84
C SER A 8 3.58 19.12 -2.49
N GLN A 9 3.78 18.83 -3.79
CA GLN A 9 2.97 17.84 -4.49
C GLN A 9 3.07 16.51 -3.72
N PRO A 10 1.94 15.85 -3.43
CA PRO A 10 1.98 14.54 -2.79
C PRO A 10 2.78 13.58 -3.68
N SER A 11 3.71 12.84 -3.08
CA SER A 11 4.47 11.82 -3.80
C SER A 11 3.47 10.85 -4.41
N MET A 12 3.59 10.52 -5.69
CA MET A 12 2.71 9.57 -6.36
C MET A 12 3.43 8.22 -6.53
N PRO A 13 2.70 7.10 -6.55
CA PRO A 13 3.27 5.85 -7.01
C PRO A 13 3.75 5.98 -8.46
N GLY A 14 4.75 5.19 -8.82
CA GLY A 14 5.30 5.15 -10.16
C GLY A 14 4.26 4.81 -11.23
N GLN A 15 4.45 5.34 -12.43
CA GLN A 15 3.53 5.15 -13.55
C GLN A 15 3.31 3.66 -13.89
N GLN A 16 4.35 2.83 -13.85
CA GLN A 16 4.24 1.40 -14.10
C GLN A 16 3.39 0.70 -13.03
N CYS A 17 3.58 1.06 -11.76
CA CYS A 17 2.79 0.54 -10.65
C CYS A 17 1.30 0.85 -10.83
N LEU A 18 0.96 2.11 -11.15
CA LEU A 18 -0.43 2.51 -11.39
C LEU A 18 -1.03 1.81 -12.61
N GLN A 19 -0.27 1.64 -13.69
CA GLN A 19 -0.73 0.87 -14.86
C GLN A 19 -1.03 -0.59 -14.51
N HIS A 20 -0.20 -1.23 -13.68
CA HIS A 20 -0.46 -2.58 -13.20
C HIS A 20 -1.69 -2.65 -12.30
N CYS A 21 -1.86 -1.69 -11.38
CA CYS A 21 -3.05 -1.60 -10.53
C CYS A 21 -4.32 -1.50 -11.38
N CYS A 22 -4.33 -0.63 -12.40
CA CYS A 22 -5.48 -0.49 -13.30
C CYS A 22 -5.80 -1.79 -14.05
N LYS A 23 -4.79 -2.52 -14.55
CA LYS A 23 -5.01 -3.82 -15.22
C LYS A 23 -5.69 -4.83 -14.30
N ILE A 24 -5.24 -4.92 -13.05
CA ILE A 24 -5.81 -5.82 -12.04
C ILE A 24 -7.23 -5.35 -11.66
N ALA A 25 -7.42 -4.05 -11.40
CA ALA A 25 -8.71 -3.48 -11.05
C ALA A 25 -9.80 -3.77 -12.10
N ILE A 26 -9.46 -3.64 -13.38
CA ILE A 26 -10.37 -3.93 -14.50
C ILE A 26 -10.69 -5.43 -14.60
N SER A 27 -9.69 -6.29 -14.36
CA SER A 27 -9.82 -7.74 -14.55
C SER A 27 -10.58 -8.40 -13.40
N ASP A 28 -10.35 -7.93 -12.17
CA ASP A 28 -10.81 -8.58 -10.94
C ASP A 28 -11.94 -7.79 -10.24
N ASP A 29 -12.39 -6.69 -10.85
CA ASP A 29 -13.41 -5.75 -10.34
C ASP A 29 -13.10 -5.28 -8.90
N LYS A 30 -11.89 -4.74 -8.70
CA LYS A 30 -11.42 -4.29 -7.39
C LYS A 30 -11.06 -2.80 -7.39
N PRO A 31 -11.55 -2.02 -6.41
CA PRO A 31 -11.10 -0.64 -6.24
C PRO A 31 -9.61 -0.58 -5.85
N ILE A 32 -8.96 0.48 -6.33
CA ILE A 32 -7.60 0.86 -5.92
C ILE A 32 -7.73 1.83 -4.74
N LEU A 33 -7.20 1.45 -3.60
CA LEU A 33 -7.19 2.25 -2.36
C LEU A 33 -5.76 2.73 -2.09
N LEU A 34 -5.59 4.06 -1.97
CA LEU A 34 -4.30 4.72 -1.80
C LEU A 34 -4.15 5.37 -0.41
N ASP A 35 -5.05 5.06 0.51
CA ASP A 35 -5.06 5.55 1.90
C ASP A 35 -3.82 5.13 2.71
N TYR A 36 -3.17 4.01 2.33
CA TYR A 36 -1.92 3.53 2.95
C TYR A 36 -0.65 4.10 2.30
N TRP A 37 -0.74 4.81 1.17
CA TRP A 37 0.44 5.18 0.39
C TRP A 37 1.36 6.15 1.15
N ASN A 38 0.84 7.30 1.60
CA ASN A 38 1.64 8.29 2.31
C ASN A 38 2.20 7.73 3.62
N ASP A 39 1.38 7.00 4.37
CA ASP A 39 1.81 6.38 5.62
C ASP A 39 2.89 5.31 5.40
N SER A 40 2.94 4.68 4.23
CA SER A 40 4.00 3.73 3.88
C SER A 40 5.35 4.39 3.60
N LEU A 41 5.33 5.62 3.06
CA LEU A 41 6.53 6.42 2.86
C LEU A 41 7.08 6.91 4.21
N ASP A 42 6.18 7.23 5.14
CA ASP A 42 6.51 7.67 6.50
C ASP A 42 6.90 6.51 7.45
N GLY A 43 6.78 5.26 7.00
CA GLY A 43 7.05 4.07 7.82
C GLY A 43 6.04 3.87 8.97
N LYS A 44 4.85 4.46 8.86
CA LYS A 44 3.75 4.34 9.84
C LYS A 44 2.91 3.08 9.65
N VAL A 45 2.99 2.46 8.48
CA VAL A 45 2.34 1.17 8.19
C VAL A 45 3.36 0.06 8.08
N MET A 46 2.92 -1.17 8.31
CA MET A 46 3.75 -2.37 8.21
C MET A 46 2.95 -3.56 7.68
N ILE A 47 3.65 -4.58 7.19
CA ILE A 47 3.06 -5.90 6.94
C ILE A 47 3.12 -6.70 8.24
N GLY A 48 1.96 -6.94 8.85
CA GLY A 48 1.82 -7.83 10.00
C GLY A 48 1.70 -9.28 9.55
N VAL A 49 2.45 -10.19 10.17
CA VAL A 49 2.35 -11.64 9.98
C VAL A 49 1.76 -12.26 11.23
N LYS A 50 0.58 -12.85 11.13
CA LYS A 50 -0.09 -13.57 12.22
C LYS A 50 0.55 -14.94 12.46
N ASP A 51 0.17 -15.58 13.57
CA ASP A 51 0.66 -16.92 13.94
C ASP A 51 0.28 -18.03 12.94
N ASN A 52 -0.81 -17.84 12.19
CA ASN A 52 -1.25 -18.73 11.10
C ASN A 52 -0.61 -18.39 9.75
N ASP A 53 0.47 -17.58 9.74
CA ASP A 53 1.16 -17.05 8.57
C ASP A 53 0.30 -16.16 7.64
N GLU A 54 -0.92 -15.78 8.05
CA GLU A 54 -1.69 -14.76 7.35
C GLU A 54 -1.00 -13.40 7.45
N LYS A 55 -1.02 -12.67 6.33
CA LYS A 55 -0.42 -11.34 6.24
C LYS A 55 -1.52 -10.28 6.20
N LEU A 56 -1.31 -9.17 6.89
CA LEU A 56 -2.22 -8.02 6.91
C LEU A 56 -1.41 -6.75 6.71
N LEU A 57 -2.02 -5.75 6.07
CA LEU A 57 -1.46 -4.41 6.09
C LEU A 57 -1.96 -3.71 7.36
N VAL A 58 -1.05 -3.27 8.20
CA VAL A 58 -1.33 -2.74 9.55
C VAL A 58 -0.88 -1.30 9.62
N LYS A 59 -1.81 -0.40 9.95
CA LYS A 59 -1.54 1.01 10.26
C LYS A 59 -1.56 1.27 11.76
N SER A 60 -2.48 0.63 12.47
CA SER A 60 -2.57 0.63 13.93
C SER A 60 -3.23 -0.66 14.42
N SER A 61 -3.43 -0.81 15.73
CA SER A 61 -4.18 -1.95 16.30
C SER A 61 -5.63 -2.02 15.81
N ASP A 62 -6.22 -0.87 15.48
CA ASP A 62 -7.64 -0.76 15.11
C ASP A 62 -7.83 -0.56 13.60
N GLU A 63 -6.76 -0.23 12.87
CA GLU A 63 -6.77 0.03 11.44
C GLU A 63 -5.81 -0.93 10.72
N TYR A 64 -6.38 -2.01 10.18
CA TYR A 64 -5.70 -3.01 9.38
C TYR A 64 -6.63 -3.52 8.27
N THR A 65 -6.04 -4.09 7.22
CA THR A 65 -6.79 -4.63 6.08
C THR A 65 -7.25 -6.06 6.34
N SER A 66 -8.15 -6.58 5.50
CA SER A 66 -8.37 -8.03 5.38
C SER A 66 -7.08 -8.78 5.01
N PRO A 67 -7.03 -10.13 5.18
CA PRO A 67 -5.89 -10.94 4.79
C PRO A 67 -5.40 -10.65 3.37
N ILE A 68 -4.10 -10.45 3.26
CA ILE A 68 -3.40 -10.25 1.99
C ILE A 68 -3.37 -11.60 1.27
N LEU A 69 -3.99 -11.63 0.09
CA LEU A 69 -3.99 -12.79 -0.79
C LEU A 69 -2.72 -12.84 -1.65
N LYS A 70 -2.26 -11.67 -2.11
CA LYS A 70 -1.10 -11.58 -3.01
C LYS A 70 -0.40 -10.24 -2.89
N ILE A 71 0.92 -10.27 -3.07
CA ILE A 71 1.75 -9.07 -3.14
C ILE A 71 2.57 -9.15 -4.42
N TYR A 72 2.55 -8.08 -5.22
CA TYR A 72 3.45 -7.90 -6.35
C TYR A 72 4.41 -6.77 -6.08
N ARG A 73 5.67 -6.95 -6.47
CA ARG A 73 6.64 -5.85 -6.51
C ARG A 73 6.66 -5.27 -7.91
N VAL A 74 6.53 -3.95 -8.00
CA VAL A 74 6.74 -3.18 -9.22
C VAL A 74 7.70 -2.06 -8.84
N ASP A 75 8.92 -2.10 -9.39
CA ASP A 75 9.99 -1.15 -9.07
C ASP A 75 10.25 -1.01 -7.55
N THR A 76 9.82 0.11 -6.98
CA THR A 76 10.00 0.54 -5.59
C THR A 76 8.69 0.51 -4.79
N GLU A 77 7.69 -0.20 -5.31
CA GLU A 77 6.34 -0.25 -4.80
C GLU A 77 5.85 -1.70 -4.69
N TYR A 78 4.97 -1.92 -3.71
CA TYR A 78 4.19 -3.14 -3.59
C TYR A 78 2.73 -2.87 -3.91
N ILE A 79 2.17 -3.70 -4.79
CA ILE A 79 0.74 -3.83 -5.02
C ILE A 79 0.26 -4.96 -4.12
N VAL A 80 -0.56 -4.61 -3.13
CA VAL A 80 -1.07 -5.54 -2.12
C VAL A 80 -2.53 -5.82 -2.41
N MET A 81 -2.88 -7.08 -2.62
CA MET A 81 -4.24 -7.51 -2.93
C MET A 81 -4.87 -8.21 -1.74
N THR A 82 -6.06 -7.75 -1.40
CA THR A 82 -7.00 -8.47 -0.53
C THR A 82 -8.12 -9.06 -1.38
N GLU A 83 -9.12 -9.67 -0.75
CA GLU A 83 -10.29 -10.22 -1.44
C GLU A 83 -11.04 -9.17 -2.28
N ASN A 84 -11.19 -7.95 -1.77
CA ASN A 84 -12.08 -6.95 -2.36
C ASN A 84 -11.38 -5.64 -2.72
N SER A 85 -10.06 -5.50 -2.52
CA SER A 85 -9.37 -4.23 -2.74
C SER A 85 -7.90 -4.40 -3.07
N ILE A 86 -7.38 -3.44 -3.82
CA ILE A 86 -5.97 -3.30 -4.18
C ILE A 86 -5.40 -2.12 -3.41
N TYR A 87 -4.32 -2.32 -2.67
CA TYR A 87 -3.58 -1.28 -1.97
C TYR A 87 -2.21 -1.08 -2.63
N VAL A 88 -1.65 0.12 -2.48
CA VAL A 88 -0.29 0.44 -2.95
C VAL A 88 0.53 1.00 -1.79
N VAL A 89 1.71 0.42 -1.57
CA VAL A 89 2.66 0.85 -0.54
C VAL A 89 4.08 0.89 -1.08
N CYS A 90 4.96 1.66 -0.45
CA CYS A 90 6.39 1.66 -0.76
C CYS A 90 7.05 0.32 -0.40
N ASP A 91 8.06 -0.08 -1.18
CA ASP A 91 8.81 -1.33 -0.96
C ASP A 91 9.62 -1.35 0.35
N LYS A 92 9.82 -0.18 0.97
CA LYS A 92 10.51 0.01 2.24
C LYS A 92 9.65 -0.30 3.46
N ILE A 93 8.39 -0.69 3.27
CA ILE A 93 7.49 -1.04 4.36
C ILE A 93 8.08 -2.18 5.21
N SER A 94 8.04 -2.04 6.53
CA SER A 94 8.56 -3.06 7.44
C SER A 94 7.63 -4.28 7.52
N THR A 95 8.17 -5.44 7.87
CA THR A 95 7.38 -6.66 8.12
C THR A 95 7.67 -7.18 9.52
N ARG A 96 6.64 -7.47 10.32
CA ARG A 96 6.77 -7.92 11.71
C ARG A 96 5.75 -9.01 12.03
N ARG A 97 6.13 -9.97 12.89
CA ARG A 97 5.16 -10.91 13.47
C ARG A 97 4.31 -10.16 14.51
N ILE A 98 3.00 -10.42 14.48
CA ILE A 98 2.01 -9.86 15.40
C ILE A 98 1.25 -11.00 16.07
N SER A 99 1.00 -10.87 17.37
CA SER A 99 0.29 -11.84 18.21
C SER A 99 -1.08 -11.31 18.60
#